data_AF-A0A168VSH4-F1
#
_entry.id   AF-A0A168VSH4-F1
#
_cell.length_a   1.000
_cell.length_b   1.000
_cell.length_c   1.000
_cell.angle_alpha   90.00
_cell.angle_beta   90.00
_cell.angle_gamma   90.00
#
_symmetry.space_group_name_H-M   'P 1'
#
loop_
_entity.id
_entity.type
_entity.pdbx_description
1 polymer ?
#
loop_
_entity_poly.entity_id
_entity_poly.type
_entity_poly.pdbx_seq_one_letter_code
_entity_poly.pdbx_strand_id
1 'polypeptide(L)'
;MKSTLTVAHYLKENAELLANKIVDDIIGQFGFQVSDTDISQARKVYSEFLSFLSESIDCEEGSVPEELLEWSRENGEKTAAKHHRISDILIRYPDTRMVFADFILNISIDFGLSTEDVVLIIKRVHHMLDVSINETVLAFERKSEEILEKTKRELRELSTPVVPIENGLAVLPLIGTIDADRTEHLMNHVLPKIPELQVERLIMDFSGIIDIDTEVASHIFNVYRVLALLGINVMVTGLRPELAISAVSEGIDFSSLKTFANVKQAIESNKQKN
;
A
#
# COMPACT_ATOMS: atom_id res chain seq x y z
N MET A 1 10.58 -8.48 -49.32
CA MET A 1 10.44 -8.32 -47.86
C MET A 1 9.03 -8.75 -47.51
N LYS A 2 8.79 -9.52 -46.43
CA LYS A 2 7.40 -9.81 -46.02
C LYS A 2 6.67 -8.47 -45.81
N SER A 3 5.42 -8.39 -46.24
CA SER A 3 4.54 -7.24 -46.06
C SER A 3 4.50 -6.78 -44.59
N THR A 4 4.46 -7.73 -43.65
CA THR A 4 4.53 -7.52 -42.19
C THR A 4 5.82 -6.85 -41.71
N LEU A 5 6.99 -7.22 -42.25
CA LEU A 5 8.28 -6.61 -41.91
C LEU A 5 8.36 -5.14 -42.31
N THR A 6 7.67 -4.76 -43.39
CA THR A 6 7.59 -3.36 -43.83
C THR A 6 6.82 -2.53 -42.81
N VAL A 7 5.72 -3.08 -42.28
CA VAL A 7 4.94 -2.45 -41.21
C VAL A 7 5.76 -2.35 -39.93
N ALA A 8 6.45 -3.42 -39.52
CA ALA A 8 7.32 -3.40 -38.36
C ALA A 8 8.36 -2.27 -38.44
N HIS A 9 9.06 -2.15 -39.58
CA HIS A 9 10.01 -1.07 -39.80
C HIS A 9 9.34 0.32 -39.77
N TYR A 10 8.16 0.46 -40.38
CA TYR A 10 7.40 1.72 -40.36
C TYR A 10 7.01 2.14 -38.94
N LEU A 11 6.52 1.22 -38.13
CA LEU A 11 6.17 1.48 -36.72
C LEU A 11 7.40 1.92 -35.91
N LYS A 12 8.54 1.27 -36.12
CA LYS A 12 9.79 1.60 -35.41
C LYS A 12 10.30 3.00 -35.76
N GLU A 13 10.38 3.35 -37.04
CA GLU A 13 10.91 4.64 -37.49
C GLU A 13 9.99 5.82 -37.17
N ASN A 14 8.68 5.57 -37.01
CA ASN A 14 7.67 6.63 -36.84
C ASN A 14 7.00 6.60 -35.45
N ALA A 15 7.51 5.82 -34.49
CA ALA A 15 6.84 5.54 -33.22
C ALA A 15 6.35 6.81 -32.50
N GLU A 16 7.17 7.85 -32.41
CA GLU A 16 6.82 9.11 -31.74
C GLU A 16 5.67 9.86 -32.46
N LEU A 17 5.75 9.97 -33.79
CA LEU A 17 4.72 10.62 -34.60
C LEU A 17 3.39 9.87 -34.51
N LEU A 18 3.44 8.55 -34.59
CA LEU A 18 2.27 7.67 -34.54
C LEU A 18 1.64 7.69 -33.14
N ALA A 19 2.45 7.70 -32.08
CA ALA A 19 1.98 7.82 -30.71
C ALA A 19 1.21 9.12 -30.48
N ASN A 20 1.69 10.25 -31.02
CA ASN A 20 0.97 11.52 -30.95
C ASN A 20 -0.43 11.42 -31.57
N LYS A 21 -0.53 10.85 -32.77
CA LYS A 21 -1.81 10.66 -33.46
C LYS A 21 -2.74 9.74 -32.68
N ILE A 22 -2.24 8.60 -32.20
CA ILE A 22 -3.04 7.65 -31.39
C ILE A 22 -3.57 8.31 -30.12
N VAL A 23 -2.73 9.08 -29.42
CA VAL A 23 -3.17 9.79 -28.21
C VAL A 23 -4.24 10.82 -28.53
N ASP A 24 -4.08 11.59 -29.60
CA ASP A 24 -5.06 12.59 -30.02
C ASP A 24 -6.41 11.92 -30.39
N ASP A 25 -6.36 10.78 -31.09
CA ASP A 25 -7.54 9.99 -31.46
C ASP A 25 -8.24 9.41 -30.21
N ILE A 26 -7.49 8.90 -29.23
CA ILE A 26 -8.03 8.40 -27.95
C ILE A 26 -8.68 9.53 -27.15
N ILE A 27 -8.02 10.68 -27.02
CA ILE A 27 -8.56 11.84 -26.30
C ILE A 27 -9.85 12.33 -26.97
N GLY A 28 -9.90 12.28 -28.31
CA GLY A 28 -11.11 12.61 -29.07
C GLY A 28 -12.32 11.74 -28.74
N GLN A 29 -12.13 10.54 -28.17
CA GLN A 29 -13.21 9.68 -27.68
C GLN A 29 -13.69 10.07 -26.28
N PHE A 30 -12.92 10.84 -25.53
CA PHE A 30 -13.27 11.20 -24.15
C PHE A 30 -14.24 12.37 -24.09
N GLY A 31 -15.24 12.26 -23.22
CA GLY A 31 -16.18 13.34 -22.91
C GLY A 31 -15.67 14.35 -21.87
N PHE A 32 -14.38 14.36 -21.56
CA PHE A 32 -13.78 15.19 -20.51
C PHE A 32 -12.38 15.69 -20.90
N GLN A 33 -11.93 16.76 -20.24
CA GLN A 33 -10.62 17.35 -20.48
C GLN A 33 -9.51 16.57 -19.78
N VAL A 34 -8.44 16.26 -20.51
CA VAL A 34 -7.22 15.60 -20.01
C VAL A 34 -6.14 16.66 -19.80
N SER A 35 -5.30 16.53 -18.77
CA SER A 35 -4.23 17.49 -18.48
C SER A 35 -3.07 17.37 -19.47
N ASP A 36 -2.40 18.47 -19.80
CA ASP A 36 -1.22 18.47 -20.70
C ASP A 36 -0.10 17.54 -20.21
N THR A 37 0.01 17.36 -18.89
CA THR A 37 0.98 16.46 -18.28
C THR A 37 0.63 15.01 -18.59
N ASP A 38 -0.64 14.63 -18.46
CA ASP A 38 -1.12 13.28 -18.77
C ASP A 38 -1.03 12.97 -20.26
N ILE A 39 -1.30 13.97 -21.12
CA ILE A 39 -1.15 13.84 -22.58
C ILE A 39 0.32 13.59 -22.94
N SER A 40 1.23 14.39 -22.39
CA SER A 40 2.68 14.25 -22.65
C SER A 40 3.19 12.88 -22.17
N GLN A 41 2.74 12.44 -21.00
CA GLN A 41 3.07 11.13 -20.46
C GLN A 41 2.50 9.99 -21.34
N ALA A 42 1.25 10.11 -21.79
CA ALA A 42 0.63 9.12 -22.66
C ALA A 42 1.38 8.99 -24.00
N ARG A 43 1.80 10.10 -24.60
CA ARG A 43 2.57 10.09 -25.86
C ARG A 43 3.88 9.32 -25.73
N LYS A 44 4.61 9.52 -24.62
CA LYS A 44 5.81 8.73 -24.32
C LYS A 44 5.51 7.24 -24.18
N VAL A 45 4.48 6.91 -23.39
CA VAL A 45 4.01 5.53 -23.14
C VAL A 45 3.66 4.82 -24.45
N TYR A 46 2.88 5.45 -25.34
CA TYR A 46 2.50 4.83 -26.60
C TYR A 46 3.66 4.74 -27.60
N SER A 47 4.62 5.66 -27.56
CA SER A 47 5.84 5.56 -28.39
C SER A 47 6.69 4.34 -28.00
N GLU A 48 6.84 4.09 -26.70
CA GLU A 48 7.50 2.87 -26.17
C GLU A 48 6.70 1.62 -26.56
N PHE A 49 5.38 1.63 -26.41
CA PHE A 49 4.51 0.51 -26.80
C PHE A 49 4.62 0.17 -28.29
N LEU A 50 4.62 1.18 -29.17
CA LEU A 50 4.80 0.98 -30.61
C LEU A 50 6.18 0.39 -30.96
N SER A 51 7.20 0.70 -30.17
CA SER A 51 8.53 0.12 -30.32
C SER A 51 8.50 -1.38 -29.99
N PHE A 52 7.89 -1.76 -28.87
CA PHE A 52 7.67 -3.19 -28.55
C PHE A 52 6.82 -3.90 -29.61
N LEU A 53 5.81 -3.21 -30.14
CA LEU A 53 4.94 -3.77 -31.18
C LEU A 53 5.74 -4.07 -32.45
N SER A 54 6.60 -3.14 -32.87
CA SER A 54 7.47 -3.31 -34.03
C SER A 54 8.35 -4.56 -33.94
N GLU A 55 8.85 -4.87 -32.74
CA GLU A 55 9.69 -6.04 -32.49
C GLU A 55 8.88 -7.33 -32.45
N SER A 56 7.63 -7.25 -31.96
CA SER A 56 6.76 -8.40 -31.77
C SER A 56 6.10 -8.96 -33.03
N ILE A 57 6.00 -8.17 -34.12
CA ILE A 57 5.24 -8.53 -35.33
C ILE A 57 5.72 -9.85 -35.94
N ASP A 58 7.03 -10.11 -35.91
CA ASP A 58 7.65 -11.31 -36.47
C ASP A 58 8.05 -12.35 -35.40
N CYS A 59 7.68 -12.13 -34.13
CA CYS A 59 7.90 -13.10 -33.05
C CYS A 59 6.97 -14.31 -33.14
N GLU A 60 7.31 -15.38 -32.42
CA GLU A 60 6.46 -16.57 -32.28
C GLU A 60 5.04 -16.21 -31.79
N GLU A 61 4.03 -16.94 -32.26
CA GLU A 61 2.64 -16.67 -31.87
C GLU A 61 2.46 -16.84 -30.35
N GLY A 62 1.89 -15.83 -29.69
CA GLY A 62 1.65 -15.85 -28.23
C GLY A 62 2.78 -15.31 -27.34
N SER A 63 3.98 -15.02 -27.88
CA SER A 63 5.03 -14.33 -27.12
C SER A 63 4.88 -12.81 -27.13
N VAL A 64 5.46 -12.14 -26.13
CA VAL A 64 5.65 -10.68 -26.10
C VAL A 64 7.09 -10.38 -25.67
N PRO A 65 7.64 -9.20 -26.01
CA PRO A 65 8.95 -8.78 -25.51
C PRO A 65 8.99 -8.79 -23.98
N GLU A 66 10.11 -9.21 -23.38
CA GLU A 66 10.26 -9.23 -21.91
C GLU A 66 10.21 -7.80 -21.35
N GLU A 67 10.74 -6.85 -22.11
CA GLU A 67 10.72 -5.43 -21.84
C GLU A 67 9.29 -4.87 -21.74
N LEU A 68 8.32 -5.45 -22.48
CA LEU A 68 6.91 -5.08 -22.35
C LEU A 68 6.37 -5.46 -20.97
N LEU A 69 6.76 -6.64 -20.44
CA LEU A 69 6.31 -7.11 -19.13
C LEU A 69 6.90 -6.25 -18.01
N GLU A 70 8.20 -5.96 -18.07
CA GLU A 70 8.87 -5.08 -17.11
C GLU A 70 8.25 -3.67 -17.14
N TRP A 71 8.06 -3.11 -18.33
CA TRP A 71 7.42 -1.82 -18.52
C TRP A 71 5.98 -1.79 -17.97
N SER A 72 5.20 -2.85 -18.22
CA SER A 72 3.81 -2.96 -17.73
C SER A 72 3.76 -3.07 -16.21
N ARG A 73 4.72 -3.79 -15.61
CA ARG A 73 4.88 -3.89 -14.15
C ARG A 73 5.19 -2.54 -13.53
N GLU A 74 6.18 -1.82 -14.09
CA GLU A 74 6.54 -0.48 -13.61
C GLU A 74 5.36 0.49 -13.67
N ASN A 75 4.53 0.42 -14.71
CA ASN A 75 3.34 1.25 -14.83
C ASN A 75 2.33 0.98 -13.69
N GLY A 76 2.12 -0.30 -13.35
CA GLY A 76 1.26 -0.70 -12.23
C GLY A 76 1.80 -0.21 -10.89
N GLU A 77 3.09 -0.45 -10.63
CA GLU A 77 3.76 -0.05 -9.39
C GLU A 77 3.79 1.48 -9.21
N LYS A 78 4.11 2.24 -10.27
CA LYS A 78 4.13 3.72 -10.24
C LYS A 78 2.75 4.28 -9.95
N THR A 79 1.69 3.65 -10.47
CA THR A 79 0.31 4.08 -10.24
C THR A 79 -0.10 3.83 -8.79
N ALA A 80 0.21 2.65 -8.25
CA ALA A 80 -0.04 2.32 -6.84
C ALA A 80 0.74 3.25 -5.89
N ALA A 81 2.02 3.53 -6.18
CA ALA A 81 2.87 4.39 -5.37
C ALA A 81 2.38 5.85 -5.29
N LYS A 82 1.64 6.32 -6.30
CA LYS A 82 0.99 7.65 -6.31
C LYS A 82 -0.37 7.66 -5.60
N HIS A 83 -0.80 6.54 -5.01
CA HIS A 83 -2.13 6.37 -4.42
C HIS A 83 -3.28 6.67 -5.41
N HIS A 84 -3.04 6.47 -6.71
CA HIS A 84 -4.07 6.52 -7.74
C HIS A 84 -4.87 5.21 -7.77
N ARG A 85 -5.92 5.17 -8.59
CA ARG A 85 -6.77 3.98 -8.72
C ARG A 85 -6.44 3.23 -10.00
N ILE A 86 -6.49 1.90 -9.94
CA ILE A 86 -6.35 1.08 -11.14
C ILE A 86 -7.43 1.39 -12.20
N SER A 87 -8.61 1.84 -11.77
CA SER A 87 -9.68 2.31 -12.65
C SER A 87 -9.26 3.44 -13.59
N ASP A 88 -8.31 4.27 -13.17
CA ASP A 88 -7.81 5.40 -13.97
C ASP A 88 -7.00 4.90 -15.18
N ILE A 89 -6.52 3.65 -15.16
CA ILE A 89 -5.93 2.95 -16.32
C ILE A 89 -7.02 2.21 -17.09
N LEU A 90 -7.82 1.39 -16.40
CA LEU A 90 -8.78 0.48 -17.02
C LEU A 90 -9.88 1.17 -17.84
N ILE A 91 -10.36 2.35 -17.41
CA ILE A 91 -11.44 3.05 -18.11
C ILE A 91 -11.05 3.45 -19.54
N ARG A 92 -9.75 3.64 -19.81
CA ARG A 92 -9.22 4.06 -21.12
C ARG A 92 -8.93 2.88 -22.05
N TYR A 93 -8.91 1.66 -21.52
CA TYR A 93 -8.49 0.47 -22.24
C TYR A 93 -9.40 0.10 -23.42
N PRO A 94 -10.75 0.11 -23.30
CA PRO A 94 -11.62 -0.23 -24.42
C PRO A 94 -11.43 0.69 -25.63
N ASP A 95 -11.39 2.01 -25.40
CA ASP A 95 -11.21 3.01 -26.46
C ASP A 95 -9.82 2.92 -27.09
N THR A 96 -8.78 2.70 -26.26
CA THR A 96 -7.41 2.46 -26.74
C THR A 96 -7.38 1.29 -27.72
N ARG A 97 -8.04 0.17 -27.38
CA ARG A 97 -8.08 -1.02 -28.24
C ARG A 97 -8.74 -0.74 -29.58
N MET A 98 -9.84 0.02 -29.59
CA MET A 98 -10.52 0.41 -30.84
C MET A 98 -9.65 1.31 -31.71
N VAL A 99 -9.03 2.34 -31.12
CA VAL A 99 -8.12 3.24 -31.86
C VAL A 99 -6.94 2.47 -32.47
N PHE A 100 -6.35 1.52 -31.73
CA PHE A 100 -5.29 0.68 -32.28
C PHE A 100 -5.77 -0.21 -33.44
N ALA A 101 -6.99 -0.76 -33.37
CA ALA A 101 -7.54 -1.57 -34.46
C ALA A 101 -7.73 -0.73 -35.74
N ASP A 102 -8.31 0.46 -35.62
CA ASP A 102 -8.50 1.40 -36.73
C ASP A 102 -7.16 1.89 -37.29
N PHE A 103 -6.19 2.12 -36.42
CA PHE A 103 -4.83 2.50 -36.78
C PHE A 103 -4.14 1.43 -37.64
N ILE A 104 -4.19 0.17 -37.21
CA ILE A 104 -3.64 -0.95 -37.98
C ILE A 104 -4.38 -1.14 -39.30
N LEU A 105 -5.70 -0.99 -39.32
CA LEU A 105 -6.49 -1.06 -40.56
C LEU A 105 -6.02 -0.02 -41.59
N ASN A 106 -5.81 1.23 -41.16
CA ASN A 106 -5.35 2.30 -42.05
C ASN A 106 -3.94 2.01 -42.61
N ILE A 107 -3.00 1.62 -41.75
CA ILE A 107 -1.66 1.18 -42.20
C ILE A 107 -1.78 0.01 -43.19
N SER A 108 -2.68 -0.92 -42.92
CA SER A 108 -2.86 -2.10 -43.77
C SER A 108 -3.29 -1.73 -45.19
N ILE A 109 -4.16 -0.71 -45.32
CA ILE A 109 -4.60 -0.17 -46.60
C ILE A 109 -3.43 0.54 -47.31
N ASP A 110 -2.71 1.41 -46.59
CA ASP A 110 -1.60 2.19 -47.16
C ASP A 110 -0.45 1.31 -47.69
N PHE A 111 -0.18 0.19 -47.03
CA PHE A 111 0.86 -0.77 -47.41
C PHE A 111 0.35 -1.94 -48.27
N GLY A 112 -0.95 -1.99 -48.58
CA GLY A 112 -1.54 -3.04 -49.42
C GLY A 112 -1.42 -4.45 -48.82
N LEU A 113 -1.59 -4.58 -47.51
CA LEU A 113 -1.48 -5.85 -46.80
C LEU A 113 -2.63 -6.82 -47.17
N SER A 114 -2.35 -8.12 -47.12
CA SER A 114 -3.39 -9.13 -47.28
C SER A 114 -4.27 -9.20 -46.02
N THR A 115 -5.52 -9.66 -46.16
CA THR A 115 -6.42 -9.86 -45.00
C THR A 115 -5.79 -10.75 -43.93
N GLU A 116 -5.00 -11.75 -44.33
CA GLU A 116 -4.28 -12.62 -43.41
C GLU A 116 -3.23 -11.85 -42.58
N ASP A 117 -2.43 -11.00 -43.23
CA ASP A 117 -1.46 -10.14 -42.55
C ASP A 117 -2.13 -9.15 -41.59
N VAL A 118 -3.26 -8.55 -42.00
CA VAL A 118 -4.03 -7.62 -41.14
C VAL A 118 -4.51 -8.33 -39.88
N VAL A 119 -5.11 -9.51 -40.04
CA VAL A 119 -5.60 -10.30 -38.90
C VAL A 119 -4.45 -10.70 -37.98
N LEU A 120 -3.29 -11.07 -38.54
CA LEU A 120 -2.11 -11.43 -37.75
C LEU A 120 -1.61 -10.25 -36.90
N ILE A 121 -1.49 -9.07 -37.50
CA ILE A 121 -1.03 -7.86 -36.80
C ILE A 121 -2.04 -7.43 -35.74
N ILE A 122 -3.35 -7.44 -36.04
CA ILE A 122 -4.40 -7.11 -35.07
C ILE A 122 -4.39 -8.09 -33.89
N LYS A 123 -4.25 -9.40 -34.15
CA LYS A 123 -4.12 -10.41 -33.08
C LYS A 123 -2.91 -10.11 -32.19
N ARG A 124 -1.78 -9.73 -32.79
CA ARG A 124 -0.57 -9.36 -32.04
C ARG A 124 -0.79 -8.14 -31.16
N VAL A 125 -1.37 -7.08 -31.70
CA VAL A 125 -1.68 -5.85 -30.93
C VAL A 125 -2.61 -6.14 -29.77
N HIS A 126 -3.69 -6.88 -30.01
CA HIS A 126 -4.63 -7.27 -28.94
C HIS A 126 -3.93 -8.09 -27.85
N HIS A 127 -3.15 -9.10 -28.24
CA HIS A 127 -2.42 -9.92 -27.28
C HIS A 127 -1.46 -9.09 -26.43
N MET A 128 -0.70 -8.18 -27.05
CA MET A 128 0.20 -7.29 -26.31
C MET A 128 -0.53 -6.35 -25.36
N LEU A 129 -1.63 -5.73 -25.80
CA LEU A 129 -2.45 -4.87 -24.96
C LEU A 129 -3.03 -5.65 -23.76
N ASP A 130 -3.53 -6.87 -24.01
CA ASP A 130 -4.12 -7.74 -22.97
C ASP A 130 -3.07 -8.21 -21.96
N VAL A 131 -1.88 -8.61 -22.43
CA VAL A 131 -0.76 -8.99 -21.56
C VAL A 131 -0.30 -7.78 -20.74
N SER A 132 -0.17 -6.61 -21.39
CA SER A 132 0.28 -5.40 -20.72
C SER A 132 -0.69 -4.96 -19.63
N ILE A 133 -1.99 -4.88 -19.91
CA ILE A 133 -2.97 -4.45 -18.91
C ILE A 133 -3.07 -5.45 -17.75
N ASN A 134 -2.99 -6.76 -18.02
CA ASN A 134 -3.01 -7.77 -16.97
C ASN A 134 -1.80 -7.65 -16.04
N GLU A 135 -0.59 -7.53 -16.59
CA GLU A 135 0.62 -7.35 -15.76
C GLU A 135 0.57 -6.04 -14.98
N THR A 136 0.08 -4.95 -15.58
CA THR A 136 -0.13 -3.67 -14.89
C THR A 136 -1.11 -3.80 -13.72
N VAL A 137 -2.24 -4.49 -13.89
CA VAL A 137 -3.22 -4.73 -12.82
C VAL A 137 -2.61 -5.56 -11.69
N LEU A 138 -1.96 -6.68 -12.02
CA LEU A 138 -1.32 -7.55 -11.02
C LEU A 138 -0.22 -6.83 -10.24
N ALA A 139 0.61 -6.03 -10.92
CA ALA A 139 1.65 -5.25 -10.29
C ALA A 139 1.08 -4.15 -9.38
N PHE A 140 -0.01 -3.48 -9.81
CA PHE A 140 -0.72 -2.51 -8.99
C PHE A 140 -1.27 -3.16 -7.71
N GLU A 141 -1.94 -4.31 -7.81
CA GLU A 141 -2.53 -5.00 -6.67
C GLU A 141 -1.46 -5.40 -5.64
N ARG A 142 -0.39 -6.07 -6.10
CA ARG A 142 0.75 -6.43 -5.23
C ARG A 142 1.33 -5.21 -4.55
N LYS A 143 1.55 -4.12 -5.30
CA LYS A 143 2.16 -2.91 -4.74
C LYS A 143 1.25 -2.21 -3.74
N SER A 144 -0.05 -2.17 -4.03
CA SER A 144 -1.05 -1.60 -3.12
C SER A 144 -1.12 -2.40 -1.80
N GLU A 145 -1.06 -3.74 -1.88
CA GLU A 145 -1.02 -4.60 -0.70
C GLU A 145 0.26 -4.38 0.12
N GLU A 146 1.43 -4.30 -0.52
CA GLU A 146 2.69 -3.98 0.15
C GLU A 146 2.63 -2.64 0.90
N ILE A 147 2.10 -1.60 0.26
CA ILE A 147 1.96 -0.26 0.86
C ILE A 147 1.00 -0.32 2.05
N LEU A 148 -0.12 -1.04 1.92
CA LEU A 148 -1.10 -1.20 2.99
C LEU A 148 -0.49 -1.91 4.20
N GLU A 149 0.20 -3.03 3.98
CA GLU A 149 0.83 -3.80 5.06
C GLU A 149 1.96 -3.03 5.73
N LYS A 150 2.76 -2.29 4.96
CA LYS A 150 3.76 -1.38 5.51
C LYS A 150 3.11 -0.29 6.38
N THR A 151 2.05 0.33 5.89
CA THR A 151 1.32 1.39 6.63
C THR A 151 0.73 0.83 7.93
N LYS A 152 0.12 -0.36 7.89
CA LYS A 152 -0.40 -1.04 9.10
C LYS A 152 0.72 -1.33 10.10
N ARG A 153 1.89 -1.78 9.63
CA ARG A 153 3.05 -2.05 10.48
C ARG A 153 3.56 -0.77 11.15
N GLU A 154 3.74 0.29 10.39
CA GLU A 154 4.16 1.60 10.92
C GLU A 154 3.15 2.13 11.96
N LEU A 155 1.84 2.00 11.69
CA LEU A 155 0.82 2.34 12.68
C LEU A 155 0.92 1.49 13.95
N ARG A 156 1.17 0.18 13.85
CA ARG A 156 1.38 -0.70 15.02
C ARG A 156 2.60 -0.26 15.82
N GLU A 157 3.73 -0.01 15.17
CA GLU A 157 4.96 0.46 15.83
C GLU A 157 4.78 1.83 16.52
N LEU A 158 3.98 2.72 15.93
CA LEU A 158 3.63 4.02 16.50
C LEU A 158 2.54 3.95 17.61
N SER A 159 1.84 2.82 17.76
CA SER A 159 0.63 2.74 18.59
C SER A 159 0.86 2.58 20.10
N THR A 160 2.10 2.43 20.56
CA THR A 160 2.41 2.42 22.00
C THR A 160 3.82 2.93 22.34
N PRO A 161 4.12 4.23 22.15
CA PRO A 161 5.40 4.77 22.57
C PRO A 161 5.46 4.83 24.09
N VAL A 162 6.51 4.26 24.68
CA VAL A 162 6.91 4.58 26.06
C VAL A 162 7.46 6.01 26.02
N VAL A 163 6.77 6.96 26.65
CA VAL A 163 7.11 8.39 26.63
C VAL A 163 7.83 8.76 27.93
N PRO A 164 9.14 9.06 27.89
CA PRO A 164 9.87 9.53 29.08
C PRO A 164 9.31 10.89 29.54
N ILE A 165 9.06 11.01 30.84
CA ILE A 165 8.56 12.26 31.46
C ILE A 165 9.70 12.96 32.23
N GLU A 166 10.44 12.19 33.02
CA GLU A 166 11.60 12.64 33.80
C GLU A 166 12.53 11.44 34.02
N ASN A 167 13.71 11.67 34.62
CA ASN A 167 14.68 10.60 34.86
C ASN A 167 14.05 9.43 35.63
N GLY A 168 14.08 8.25 35.02
CA GLY A 168 13.52 7.02 35.58
C GLY A 168 11.99 6.97 35.63
N LEU A 169 11.26 7.91 35.02
CA LEU A 169 9.80 7.91 34.92
C LEU A 169 9.34 8.03 33.47
N ALA A 170 8.51 7.09 33.02
CA ALA A 170 7.85 7.15 31.71
C ALA A 170 6.35 6.87 31.81
N VAL A 171 5.62 7.25 30.76
CA VAL A 171 4.20 6.94 30.57
C VAL A 171 4.05 6.00 29.39
N LEU A 172 3.25 4.95 29.55
CA LEU A 172 2.79 4.04 28.50
C LEU A 172 1.30 4.29 28.26
N PRO A 173 0.92 5.15 27.30
CA PRO A 173 -0.48 5.39 26.99
C PRO A 173 -1.06 4.21 26.20
N LEU A 174 -2.18 3.67 26.66
CA LEU A 174 -2.96 2.65 25.97
C LEU A 174 -4.15 3.33 25.29
N ILE A 175 -4.15 3.38 23.95
CA ILE A 175 -5.12 4.19 23.16
C ILE A 175 -5.89 3.32 22.18
N GLY A 176 -7.22 3.33 22.20
CA GLY A 176 -8.09 2.58 21.29
C GLY A 176 -8.55 1.24 21.89
N THR A 177 -8.75 0.24 21.05
CA THR A 177 -9.12 -1.11 21.51
C THR A 177 -7.88 -1.89 21.91
N ILE A 178 -7.98 -2.66 22.99
CA ILE A 178 -6.96 -3.64 23.36
C ILE A 178 -7.53 -5.02 23.01
N ASP A 179 -6.81 -5.76 22.16
CA ASP A 179 -7.09 -7.12 21.76
C ASP A 179 -5.86 -8.03 21.98
N ALA A 180 -5.97 -9.30 21.59
CA ALA A 180 -4.88 -10.27 21.71
C ALA A 180 -3.63 -9.85 20.92
N ASP A 181 -3.80 -9.45 19.65
CA ASP A 181 -2.71 -8.99 18.76
C ASP A 181 -1.94 -7.81 19.39
N ARG A 182 -2.66 -6.85 19.96
CA ARG A 182 -2.04 -5.70 20.60
C ARG A 182 -1.32 -6.08 21.88
N THR A 183 -1.86 -7.00 22.66
CA THR A 183 -1.20 -7.45 23.88
C THR A 183 0.08 -8.24 23.57
N GLU A 184 0.06 -9.07 22.53
CA GLU A 184 1.26 -9.73 22.02
C GLU A 184 2.29 -8.71 21.55
N HIS A 185 1.86 -7.67 20.84
CA HIS A 185 2.75 -6.59 20.41
C HIS A 185 3.41 -5.86 21.60
N LEU A 186 2.64 -5.55 22.65
CA LEU A 186 3.17 -4.95 23.89
C LEU A 186 4.26 -5.84 24.50
N MET A 187 3.97 -7.13 24.67
CA MET A 187 4.89 -8.10 25.28
C MET A 187 6.19 -8.27 24.47
N ASN A 188 6.08 -8.38 23.15
CA ASN A 188 7.21 -8.76 22.30
C ASN A 188 8.03 -7.56 21.80
N HIS A 189 7.45 -6.36 21.71
CA HIS A 189 8.11 -5.20 21.08
C HIS A 189 8.23 -3.96 21.96
N VAL A 190 7.33 -3.79 22.94
CA VAL A 190 7.31 -2.58 23.79
C VAL A 190 8.00 -2.83 25.12
N LEU A 191 7.60 -3.87 25.85
CA LEU A 191 8.21 -4.21 27.15
C LEU A 191 9.73 -4.42 27.09
N PRO A 192 10.31 -5.09 26.07
CA PRO A 192 11.76 -5.27 26.00
C PRO A 192 12.56 -3.98 25.88
N LYS A 193 11.95 -2.89 25.37
CA LYS A 193 12.60 -1.58 25.22
C LYS A 193 12.63 -0.79 26.52
N ILE A 194 11.78 -1.10 27.50
CA ILE A 194 11.65 -0.30 28.73
C ILE A 194 12.94 -0.30 29.58
N PRO A 195 13.64 -1.44 29.77
CA PRO A 195 14.93 -1.45 30.45
C PRO A 195 16.01 -0.62 29.75
N GLU A 196 16.01 -0.60 28.41
CA GLU A 196 16.97 0.18 27.60
C GLU A 196 16.79 1.70 27.82
N LEU A 197 15.58 2.13 28.16
CA LEU A 197 15.22 3.51 28.44
C LEU A 197 15.53 3.94 29.90
N GLN A 198 16.18 3.08 30.70
CA GLN A 198 16.48 3.34 32.12
C GLN A 198 15.24 3.73 32.94
N VAL A 199 14.10 3.15 32.61
CA VAL A 199 12.83 3.41 33.30
C VAL A 199 12.74 2.58 34.57
N GLU A 200 12.64 3.25 35.72
CA GLU A 200 12.42 2.61 37.03
C GLU A 200 10.94 2.58 37.41
N ARG A 201 10.19 3.57 36.90
CA ARG A 201 8.77 3.79 37.19
C ARG A 201 8.01 4.00 35.89
N LEU A 202 6.91 3.26 35.72
CA LEU A 202 6.08 3.34 34.52
C LEU A 202 4.64 3.68 34.89
N ILE A 203 4.09 4.73 34.29
CA ILE A 203 2.66 5.05 34.37
C ILE A 203 1.96 4.40 33.18
N MET A 204 1.19 3.34 33.41
CA MET A 204 0.27 2.80 32.40
C MET A 204 -1.03 3.61 32.43
N ASP A 205 -1.35 4.27 31.32
CA ASP A 205 -2.55 5.11 31.21
C ASP A 205 -3.63 4.45 30.36
N PHE A 206 -4.78 4.19 30.97
CA PHE A 206 -5.95 3.54 30.38
C PHE A 206 -6.99 4.56 29.88
N SER A 207 -6.72 5.86 30.04
CA SER A 207 -7.67 6.93 29.71
C SER A 207 -8.11 6.94 28.23
N GLY A 208 -7.25 6.45 27.33
CA GLY A 208 -7.49 6.39 25.88
C GLY A 208 -8.15 5.10 25.40
N ILE A 209 -8.43 4.13 26.29
CA ILE A 209 -9.04 2.86 25.90
C ILE A 209 -10.53 3.07 25.66
N ILE A 210 -11.05 2.51 24.56
CA ILE A 210 -12.48 2.60 24.21
C ILE A 210 -13.22 1.37 24.71
N ASP A 211 -12.70 0.17 24.40
CA ASP A 211 -13.26 -1.12 24.79
C ASP A 211 -12.15 -2.07 25.25
N ILE A 212 -12.45 -2.90 26.24
CA ILE A 212 -11.64 -4.05 26.69
C ILE A 212 -12.56 -5.26 26.69
N ASP A 213 -12.15 -6.33 26.01
CA ASP A 213 -12.75 -7.64 26.20
C ASP A 213 -12.30 -8.21 27.56
N THR A 214 -13.21 -8.84 28.28
CA THR A 214 -12.94 -9.60 29.52
C THR A 214 -11.74 -10.53 29.38
N GLU A 215 -11.58 -11.26 28.27
CA GLU A 215 -10.42 -12.13 28.06
C GLU A 215 -9.10 -11.35 27.99
N VAL A 216 -9.16 -10.12 27.46
CA VAL A 216 -8.02 -9.23 27.25
C VAL A 216 -7.60 -8.48 28.52
N ALA A 217 -8.53 -8.25 29.46
CA ALA A 217 -8.20 -7.68 30.77
C ALA A 217 -7.10 -8.50 31.45
N SER A 218 -7.26 -9.82 31.49
CA SER A 218 -6.28 -10.77 32.05
C SER A 218 -4.88 -10.63 31.42
N HIS A 219 -4.83 -10.43 30.09
CA HIS A 219 -3.58 -10.26 29.35
C HIS A 219 -2.86 -8.96 29.70
N ILE A 220 -3.58 -7.85 29.91
CA ILE A 220 -2.99 -6.59 30.40
C ILE A 220 -2.43 -6.75 31.82
N PHE A 221 -3.08 -7.52 32.69
CA PHE A 221 -2.50 -7.80 34.01
C PHE A 221 -1.24 -8.65 33.93
N ASN A 222 -1.13 -9.54 32.95
CA ASN A 222 0.13 -10.23 32.69
C ASN A 222 1.24 -9.25 32.27
N VAL A 223 0.94 -8.22 31.46
CA VAL A 223 1.90 -7.15 31.11
C VAL A 223 2.41 -6.48 32.39
N TYR A 224 1.51 -6.11 33.32
CA TYR A 224 1.88 -5.57 34.62
C TYR A 224 2.80 -6.52 35.42
N ARG A 225 2.47 -7.81 35.49
CA ARG A 225 3.27 -8.80 36.24
C ARG A 225 4.68 -8.96 35.66
N VAL A 226 4.80 -8.96 34.33
CA VAL A 226 6.10 -9.01 33.65
C VAL A 226 6.92 -7.77 34.01
N LEU A 227 6.34 -6.57 33.92
CA LEU A 227 7.00 -5.32 34.32
C LEU A 227 7.47 -5.34 35.79
N ALA A 228 6.63 -5.82 36.71
CA ALA A 228 6.98 -5.94 38.11
C ALA A 228 8.15 -6.92 38.34
N LEU A 229 8.19 -8.04 37.60
CA LEU A 229 9.31 -8.99 37.64
C LEU A 229 10.61 -8.41 37.08
N LEU A 230 10.52 -7.48 36.13
CA LEU A 230 11.66 -6.72 35.61
C LEU A 230 12.12 -5.60 36.57
N GLY A 231 11.49 -5.47 37.75
CA GLY A 231 11.83 -4.47 38.75
C GLY A 231 11.26 -3.08 38.48
N ILE A 232 10.34 -2.96 37.52
CA ILE A 232 9.73 -1.68 37.15
C ILE A 232 8.52 -1.43 38.06
N ASN A 233 8.50 -0.26 38.72
CA ASN A 233 7.39 0.14 39.57
C ASN A 233 6.24 0.72 38.73
N VAL A 234 5.21 -0.09 38.50
CA VAL A 234 4.07 0.30 37.67
C VAL A 234 3.02 1.04 38.48
N MET A 235 2.58 2.18 37.96
CA MET A 235 1.42 2.93 38.41
C MET A 235 0.36 2.91 37.31
N VAL A 236 -0.91 2.82 37.69
CA VAL A 236 -2.03 2.75 36.75
C VAL A 236 -2.88 4.01 36.85
N THR A 237 -3.26 4.56 35.70
CA THR A 237 -4.10 5.77 35.60
C THR A 237 -5.25 5.57 34.61
N GLY A 238 -6.31 6.37 34.74
CA GLY A 238 -7.38 6.40 33.73
C GLY A 238 -8.28 5.14 33.69
N LEU A 239 -8.25 4.29 34.71
CA LEU A 239 -9.16 3.14 34.81
C LEU A 239 -10.59 3.62 35.04
N ARG A 240 -11.48 3.30 34.09
CA ARG A 240 -12.91 3.55 34.21
C ARG A 240 -13.58 2.54 35.17
N PRO A 241 -14.67 2.90 35.86
CA PRO A 241 -15.32 2.04 36.86
C PRO A 241 -15.66 0.64 36.34
N GLU A 242 -16.13 0.55 35.09
CA GLU A 242 -16.55 -0.70 34.47
C GLU A 242 -15.36 -1.68 34.33
N LEU A 243 -14.17 -1.17 34.00
CA LEU A 243 -12.94 -1.95 33.90
C LEU A 243 -12.49 -2.45 35.27
N ALA A 244 -12.60 -1.61 36.29
CA ALA A 244 -12.26 -1.99 37.66
C ALA A 244 -13.19 -3.10 38.17
N ILE A 245 -14.50 -3.01 37.89
CA ILE A 245 -15.48 -4.04 38.26
C ILE A 245 -15.16 -5.37 37.56
N SER A 246 -14.88 -5.35 36.26
CA SER A 246 -14.55 -6.55 35.48
C SER A 246 -13.32 -7.26 36.06
N ALA A 247 -12.24 -6.52 36.28
CA ALA A 247 -11.01 -7.10 36.77
C ALA A 247 -11.13 -7.68 38.20
N VAL A 248 -11.93 -7.05 39.07
CA VAL A 248 -12.26 -7.62 40.38
C VAL A 248 -13.06 -8.92 40.25
N SER A 249 -14.01 -8.99 39.30
CA SER A 249 -14.81 -10.19 39.07
C SER A 249 -14.02 -11.39 38.56
N GLU A 250 -12.90 -11.14 37.87
CA GLU A 250 -11.95 -12.15 37.39
C GLU A 250 -10.94 -12.60 38.46
N GLY A 251 -11.03 -12.05 39.68
CA GLY A 251 -10.16 -12.42 40.79
C GLY A 251 -8.74 -11.86 40.69
N ILE A 252 -8.54 -10.79 39.92
CA ILE A 252 -7.25 -10.11 39.81
C ILE A 252 -6.96 -9.35 41.11
N ASP A 253 -5.81 -9.64 41.71
CA ASP A 253 -5.37 -8.97 42.94
C ASP A 253 -4.75 -7.60 42.65
N PHE A 254 -5.49 -6.55 43.00
CA PHE A 254 -5.05 -5.16 42.89
C PHE A 254 -4.28 -4.63 44.10
N SER A 255 -4.11 -5.42 45.16
CA SER A 255 -3.49 -4.95 46.42
C SER A 255 -2.07 -4.40 46.23
N SER A 256 -1.38 -4.86 45.18
CA SER A 256 -0.03 -4.42 44.81
C SER A 256 0.02 -3.24 43.83
N LEU A 257 -1.10 -2.89 43.19
CA LEU A 257 -1.18 -1.88 42.14
C LEU A 257 -1.47 -0.50 42.73
N LYS A 258 -0.59 0.47 42.46
CA LYS A 258 -0.88 1.88 42.75
C LYS A 258 -1.72 2.47 41.63
N THR A 259 -2.92 2.93 41.97
CA THR A 259 -3.86 3.53 41.03
C THR A 259 -4.04 5.02 41.32
N PHE A 260 -4.23 5.81 40.26
CA PHE A 260 -4.55 7.23 40.33
C PHE A 260 -5.64 7.56 39.31
N ALA A 261 -6.40 8.64 39.52
CA ALA A 261 -7.46 8.99 38.58
C ALA A 261 -6.91 9.44 37.22
N ASN A 262 -5.74 10.08 37.18
CA ASN A 262 -5.11 10.58 35.96
C ASN A 262 -3.58 10.65 36.09
N VAL A 263 -2.91 10.79 34.94
CA VAL A 263 -1.43 10.88 34.84
C VAL A 263 -0.85 12.01 35.71
N LYS A 264 -1.54 13.15 35.80
CA LYS A 264 -1.09 14.29 36.62
C LYS A 264 -0.93 13.91 38.10
N GLN A 265 -1.93 13.24 38.67
CA GLN A 265 -1.88 12.78 40.07
C GLN A 265 -0.76 11.76 40.30
N ALA A 266 -0.54 10.84 39.35
CA ALA A 266 0.56 9.88 39.43
C ALA A 266 1.92 10.58 39.47
N ILE A 267 2.15 11.56 38.60
CA ILE A 267 3.37 12.37 38.58
C ILE A 267 3.55 13.16 39.88
N GLU A 268 2.49 13.78 40.41
CA GLU A 268 2.56 14.54 41.67
C GLU A 268 2.91 13.65 42.87
N SER A 269 2.39 12.43 42.93
CA SER A 269 2.72 11.46 43.99
C SER A 269 4.20 11.05 43.97
N ASN A 270 4.82 11.10 42.78
CA ASN A 270 6.21 10.72 42.58
C ASN A 270 7.18 11.74 43.20
N LYS A 271 6.81 13.02 43.17
CA LYS A 271 7.62 14.12 43.71
C LYS A 271 7.69 14.14 45.24
N GLN A 272 6.80 13.43 45.93
CA GLN A 272 6.76 13.37 47.39
C GLN A 272 7.67 12.28 47.99
N LYS A 273 8.34 11.48 47.15
CA LYS A 273 9.19 10.35 47.57
C LYS A 273 10.69 10.59 47.35
N ASN A 274 11.06 11.71 46.73
CA ASN A 274 12.43 12.21 46.60
C ASN A 274 12.61 13.42 47.51
#